data_AF-A0A7C2VLK3-F1
#
_entry.id   AF-A0A7C2VLK3-F1
#
_cell.length_a   1.000
_cell.length_b   1.000
_cell.length_c   1.000
_cell.angle_alpha   90.00
_cell.angle_beta   90.00
_cell.angle_gamma   90.00
#
_symmetry.space_group_name_H-M   'P 1'
#
loop_
_entity.id
_entity.type
_entity.pdbx_description
1 polymer ?
#
loop_
_entity_poly.entity_id
_entity_poly.type
_entity_poly.pdbx_seq_one_letter_code
_entity_poly.pdbx_strand_id
1 'polypeptide(L)'
;MSECTAKLIRIVQDVKAPFTLEVVRSIARLCNEDPYRLWYSLATSYKQRPMPIEVSAAGQRVASEKKPTTTGETCWRCSACGKSFDDIKHLVNHILFFLRQGDKAHAELYKEVKSKATKEGKTFTQVAEELLRC
;
A
#
# COMPACT_ATOMS: atom_id res chain seq x y z
N MET A 1 3.81 -6.11 12.39
CA MET A 1 4.08 -7.46 11.86
C MET A 1 3.22 -8.43 12.65
N SER A 2 2.43 -9.26 11.99
CA SER A 2 1.67 -10.32 12.64
C SER A 2 2.60 -11.38 13.25
N GLU A 3 2.06 -12.17 14.18
CA GLU A 3 2.75 -13.30 14.79
C GLU A 3 3.15 -14.36 13.73
N CYS A 4 2.31 -14.55 12.71
CA CYS A 4 2.60 -15.45 11.58
C CYS A 4 3.85 -15.00 10.83
N THR A 5 3.92 -13.71 10.46
CA THR A 5 5.04 -13.16 9.69
C THR A 5 6.34 -13.25 10.49
N ALA A 6 6.30 -12.96 11.78
CA ALA A 6 7.46 -13.04 12.67
C ALA A 6 8.02 -14.47 12.79
N LYS A 7 7.16 -15.50 12.87
CA LYS A 7 7.58 -16.91 12.91
C LYS A 7 8.28 -17.32 11.61
N LEU A 8 7.71 -16.97 10.46
CA LEU A 8 8.30 -17.29 9.16
C LEU A 8 9.61 -16.54 8.92
N ILE A 9 9.70 -15.28 9.36
CA ILE A 9 10.94 -14.49 9.27
C ILE A 9 12.06 -15.14 10.08
N ARG A 10 11.77 -15.61 11.31
CA ARG A 10 12.76 -16.31 12.15
C ARG A 10 13.29 -17.58 11.50
N ILE A 11 12.40 -18.40 10.92
CA ILE A 11 12.80 -19.62 10.20
C ILE A 11 13.79 -19.29 9.07
N VAL A 12 13.51 -18.24 8.29
CA VAL A 12 14.40 -17.81 7.18
C VAL A 12 15.75 -17.29 7.70
N GLN A 13 15.77 -16.62 8.85
CA GLN A 13 17.02 -16.16 9.50
C GLN A 13 17.85 -17.35 10.01
N ASP A 14 17.22 -18.37 10.59
CA ASP A 14 17.90 -19.55 11.15
C ASP A 14 18.60 -20.37 10.07
N VAL A 15 18.01 -20.46 8.87
CA VAL A 15 18.62 -21.12 7.71
C VAL A 15 19.64 -20.24 6.97
N LYS A 16 19.91 -19.02 7.46
CA LYS A 16 20.81 -18.03 6.83
C LYS A 16 20.50 -17.75 5.35
N ALA A 17 19.23 -17.87 4.95
CA ALA A 17 18.82 -17.60 3.59
C ALA A 17 18.79 -16.09 3.30
N PRO A 18 19.11 -15.66 2.08
CA PRO A 18 19.03 -14.25 1.71
C PRO A 18 17.57 -13.77 1.71
N PHE A 19 17.31 -12.66 2.39
CA PHE A 19 16.01 -11.98 2.39
C PHE A 19 15.81 -11.21 1.07
N THR A 20 15.47 -11.93 0.01
CA THR A 20 15.07 -11.32 -1.27
C THR A 20 13.59 -10.91 -1.23
N LEU A 21 13.20 -10.01 -2.14
CA LEU A 21 11.82 -9.56 -2.27
C LEU A 21 10.84 -10.74 -2.51
N GLU A 22 11.29 -11.80 -3.18
CA GLU A 22 10.51 -13.02 -3.43
C GLU A 22 10.23 -13.83 -2.15
N VAL A 23 11.21 -13.89 -1.25
CA VAL A 23 11.05 -14.54 0.06
C VAL A 23 10.04 -13.77 0.91
N VAL A 24 10.17 -12.44 0.96
CA VAL A 24 9.24 -11.58 1.70
C VAL A 24 7.82 -11.63 1.12
N ARG A 25 7.69 -11.70 -0.21
CA ARG A 25 6.40 -11.91 -0.88
C ARG A 25 5.77 -13.25 -0.53
N SER A 26 6.55 -14.32 -0.48
CA SER A 26 6.07 -15.66 -0.11
C SER A 26 5.56 -15.70 1.32
N ILE A 27 6.31 -15.11 2.25
CA ILE A 27 5.91 -14.97 3.66
C ILE A 27 4.62 -14.15 3.80
N ALA A 28 4.54 -13.03 3.10
CA ALA A 28 3.37 -12.15 3.14
C ALA A 28 2.11 -12.84 2.59
N ARG A 29 2.23 -13.63 1.50
CA ARG A 29 1.13 -14.45 0.97
C ARG A 29 0.66 -15.51 1.97
N LEU A 30 1.59 -16.20 2.63
CA LEU A 30 1.26 -17.23 3.63
C LEU A 30 0.56 -16.66 4.87
N CYS A 31 0.90 -15.43 5.25
CA CYS A 31 0.32 -14.76 6.41
C CYS A 31 -0.80 -13.76 6.08
N ASN A 32 -1.24 -13.71 4.81
CA ASN A 32 -2.23 -12.75 4.32
C ASN A 32 -1.91 -11.29 4.70
N GLU A 33 -0.63 -10.90 4.64
CA GLU A 33 -0.15 -9.55 4.88
C GLU A 33 0.28 -8.86 3.58
N ASP A 34 0.38 -7.53 3.61
CA ASP A 34 0.92 -6.75 2.50
C ASP A 34 2.45 -6.94 2.39
N PRO A 35 2.96 -7.45 1.24
CA PRO A 35 4.38 -7.77 1.08
C PRO A 35 5.30 -6.56 1.11
N TYR A 36 4.81 -5.39 0.70
CA TYR A 36 5.60 -4.16 0.68
C TYR A 36 5.68 -3.52 2.06
N ARG A 37 4.59 -3.58 2.83
CA ARG A 37 4.57 -3.18 4.24
C ARG A 37 5.49 -4.07 5.09
N LEU A 38 5.49 -5.37 4.81
CA LEU A 38 6.40 -6.32 5.45
C LEU A 38 7.86 -6.04 5.07
N TRP A 39 8.13 -5.85 3.78
CA TRP A 39 9.45 -5.48 3.27
C TRP A 39 9.97 -4.20 3.92
N TYR A 40 9.12 -3.17 3.99
CA TYR A 40 9.49 -1.89 4.60
C TYR A 40 9.72 -2.05 6.11
N SER A 41 8.90 -2.84 6.81
CA SER A 41 9.10 -3.15 8.24
C SER A 41 10.41 -3.89 8.51
N LEU A 42 10.83 -4.78 7.62
CA LEU A 42 12.10 -5.50 7.69
C LEU A 42 13.29 -4.60 7.30
N ALA A 43 13.08 -3.68 6.37
CA ALA A 43 14.08 -2.69 5.96
C ALA A 43 14.31 -1.61 7.03
N THR A 44 13.27 -1.21 7.77
CA THR A 44 13.39 -0.24 8.88
C THR A 44 14.21 -0.75 10.07
N SER A 45 14.43 -2.06 10.20
CA SER A 45 15.43 -2.60 11.13
C SER A 45 16.87 -2.28 10.73
N TYR A 46 17.11 -1.84 9.50
CA TYR A 46 18.42 -1.46 8.97
C TYR A 46 18.71 0.04 9.20
N LYS A 47 18.66 0.44 10.48
CA LYS A 47 19.04 1.76 11.03
C LYS A 47 18.37 3.00 10.41
N GLN A 48 17.74 3.77 11.30
CA GLN A 48 17.35 5.16 11.09
C GLN A 48 18.47 5.96 10.40
N ARG A 49 18.23 6.40 9.17
CA ARG A 49 18.70 7.71 8.70
C ARG A 49 17.46 8.58 8.51
N PRO A 50 17.30 9.65 9.31
CA PRO A 50 16.22 10.58 9.11
C PRO A 50 16.55 11.47 7.90
N MET A 51 15.60 11.59 6.97
CA MET A 51 15.40 12.84 6.23
C MET A 51 14.21 13.54 6.88
N PRO A 52 14.27 14.86 7.04
CA PRO A 52 13.78 15.54 8.22
C PRO A 52 12.25 15.63 8.20
N ILE A 53 11.62 15.19 9.28
CA ILE A 53 10.37 15.79 9.73
C ILE A 53 10.51 15.97 11.24
N GLU A 54 10.40 17.22 11.65
CA GLU A 54 10.64 17.69 13.01
C GLU A 54 9.72 16.99 14.00
N VAL A 55 10.34 16.58 15.10
CA VAL A 55 9.72 15.84 16.21
C VAL A 55 8.83 16.79 17.01
N SER A 56 7.67 16.32 17.43
CA SER A 56 7.20 16.63 18.78
C SER A 56 6.47 15.44 19.37
N ALA A 57 7.08 14.95 20.45
CA ALA A 57 6.75 13.73 21.16
C ALA A 57 5.74 14.00 22.28
N ALA A 58 4.68 13.20 22.36
CA ALA A 58 4.02 12.84 23.62
C ALA A 58 3.03 11.67 23.43
N GLY A 59 3.32 10.54 24.10
CA GLY A 59 2.33 9.80 24.92
C GLY A 59 1.22 8.95 24.29
N GLN A 60 1.46 7.64 24.27
CA GLN A 60 0.54 6.53 24.65
C GLN A 60 -0.63 6.08 23.75
N ARG A 61 -0.94 4.78 23.93
CA ARG A 61 -1.75 3.84 23.14
C ARG A 61 -3.25 4.12 23.21
N VAL A 62 -3.96 4.11 22.08
CA VAL A 62 -5.40 3.72 21.98
C VAL A 62 -5.68 3.15 20.59
N ALA A 63 -6.33 1.99 20.53
CA ALA A 63 -7.02 1.52 19.33
C ALA A 63 -8.23 2.42 19.10
N SER A 64 -8.18 3.29 18.09
CA SER A 64 -9.34 3.96 17.50
C SER A 64 -8.86 4.75 16.29
N GLU A 65 -9.59 4.60 15.20
CA GLU A 65 -9.92 5.64 14.23
C GLU A 65 -9.16 6.96 14.45
N LYS A 66 -8.08 7.18 13.69
CA LYS A 66 -7.57 8.54 13.46
C LYS A 66 -7.89 8.92 12.03
N LYS A 67 -9.00 9.68 11.92
CA LYS A 67 -9.38 10.54 10.80
C LYS A 67 -8.20 11.43 10.37
N PRO A 68 -8.22 11.87 9.10
CA PRO A 68 -7.05 12.11 8.28
C PRO A 68 -6.44 13.48 8.58
N THR A 69 -5.11 13.54 8.50
CA THR A 69 -4.38 14.80 8.39
C THR A 69 -3.46 14.69 7.18
N THR A 70 -4.05 14.81 6.00
CA THR A 70 -3.43 15.56 4.90
C THR A 70 -4.29 16.80 4.70
N THR A 71 -3.84 17.88 5.32
CA THR A 71 -4.47 19.19 5.28
C THR A 71 -4.24 19.76 3.88
N GLY A 72 -5.24 19.65 3.00
CA GLY A 72 -5.38 20.51 1.82
C GLY A 72 -4.66 20.10 0.53
N GLU A 73 -3.86 19.05 0.50
CA GLU A 73 -3.21 18.57 -0.73
C GLU A 73 -3.98 17.36 -1.29
N THR A 74 -4.32 17.40 -2.58
CA THR A 74 -5.12 16.41 -3.30
C THR A 74 -4.79 14.97 -2.90
N CYS A 75 -5.68 14.30 -2.18
CA CYS A 75 -5.53 12.87 -1.89
C CYS A 75 -6.46 12.02 -2.74
N TRP A 76 -5.97 10.84 -3.10
CA TRP A 76 -6.73 9.85 -3.87
C TRP A 76 -6.78 8.52 -3.15
N ARG A 77 -7.98 7.96 -3.01
CA ARG A 77 -8.23 6.72 -2.28
C ARG A 77 -8.69 5.63 -3.22
N CYS A 78 -7.99 4.51 -3.20
CA CYS A 78 -8.42 3.29 -3.89
C CYS A 78 -9.67 2.73 -3.21
N SER A 79 -10.81 2.67 -3.91
CA SER A 79 -12.05 2.12 -3.34
C SER A 79 -12.01 0.60 -3.18
N ALA A 80 -11.11 -0.11 -3.86
CA ALA A 80 -10.95 -1.56 -3.74
C ALA A 80 -10.29 -2.00 -2.41
N CYS A 81 -9.32 -1.22 -1.90
CA CYS A 81 -8.58 -1.57 -0.68
C CYS A 81 -8.53 -0.47 0.38
N GLY A 82 -9.12 0.70 0.11
CA GLY A 82 -9.19 1.83 1.03
C GLY A 82 -7.87 2.57 1.26
N LYS A 83 -6.79 2.24 0.54
CA LYS A 83 -5.49 2.93 0.63
C LYS A 83 -5.55 4.32 0.01
N SER A 84 -4.97 5.31 0.68
CA SER A 84 -4.85 6.68 0.20
C SER A 84 -3.45 6.95 -0.36
N PHE A 85 -3.37 7.82 -1.36
CA PHE A 85 -2.17 8.24 -2.05
C PHE A 85 -2.18 9.76 -2.19
N ASP A 86 -1.01 10.36 -2.09
CA ASP A 86 -0.81 11.81 -2.25
C ASP A 86 -0.47 12.20 -3.70
N ASP A 87 -0.43 11.22 -4.62
CA ASP A 87 -0.18 11.43 -6.06
C ASP A 87 -1.00 10.44 -6.91
N ILE A 88 -1.59 10.95 -7.99
CA ILE A 88 -2.45 10.17 -8.90
C ILE A 88 -1.70 9.07 -9.65
N LYS A 89 -0.42 9.29 -10.02
CA LYS A 89 0.39 8.29 -10.73
C LYS A 89 0.67 7.10 -9.82
N HIS A 90 0.87 7.33 -8.52
CA HIS A 90 1.02 6.26 -7.54
C HIS A 90 -0.26 5.43 -7.39
N LEU A 91 -1.43 6.08 -7.35
CA LEU A 91 -2.73 5.38 -7.33
C LEU A 91 -2.93 4.53 -8.60
N VAL A 92 -2.68 5.10 -9.79
CA VAL A 92 -2.87 4.38 -11.05
C VAL A 92 -1.91 3.19 -11.17
N ASN A 93 -0.63 3.38 -10.81
CA ASN A 93 0.34 2.29 -10.77
C ASN A 93 -0.05 1.19 -9.78
N HIS A 94 -0.60 1.57 -8.63
CA HIS A 94 -1.14 0.63 -7.65
C HIS A 94 -2.26 -0.24 -8.25
N ILE A 95 -3.25 0.36 -8.91
CA ILE A 95 -4.35 -0.38 -9.56
C ILE A 95 -3.82 -1.32 -10.64
N LEU A 96 -2.93 -0.84 -11.51
CA LEU A 96 -2.34 -1.63 -12.60
C LEU A 96 -1.48 -2.79 -12.08
N PHE A 97 -0.76 -2.59 -10.97
CA PHE A 97 0.02 -3.66 -10.34
C PHE A 97 -0.89 -4.79 -9.88
N PHE A 98 -1.94 -4.49 -9.12
CA PHE A 98 -2.86 -5.51 -8.62
C PHE A 98 -3.69 -6.16 -9.73
N LEU A 99 -4.03 -5.42 -10.79
CA LEU A 99 -4.64 -5.97 -11.99
C LEU A 99 -3.76 -7.04 -12.64
N ARG A 100 -2.44 -6.81 -12.76
CA ARG A 100 -1.48 -7.79 -13.32
C ARG A 100 -1.29 -9.01 -12.42
N GLN A 101 -1.47 -8.85 -11.11
CA GLN A 101 -1.40 -9.95 -10.13
C GLN A 101 -2.69 -10.78 -10.10
N GLY A 102 -3.75 -10.37 -10.81
CA GLY A 102 -5.03 -11.08 -10.84
C GLY A 102 -5.95 -10.79 -9.65
N ASP A 103 -5.75 -9.67 -8.96
CA ASP A 103 -6.65 -9.26 -7.88
C ASP A 103 -8.02 -8.87 -8.44
N LYS A 104 -9.08 -9.53 -7.94
CA LYS A 104 -10.45 -9.33 -8.45
C LYS A 104 -10.97 -7.93 -8.14
N ALA A 105 -10.72 -7.41 -6.95
CA ALA A 105 -11.25 -6.12 -6.52
C ALA A 105 -10.63 -4.96 -7.33
N HIS A 106 -9.32 -5.00 -7.57
CA HIS A 106 -8.65 -3.99 -8.42
C HIS A 106 -8.99 -4.19 -9.90
N ALA A 107 -9.31 -5.41 -10.33
CA ALA A 107 -9.79 -5.67 -11.69
C ALA A 107 -11.18 -5.07 -11.94
N GLU A 108 -12.09 -5.16 -10.99
CA GLU A 108 -13.41 -4.53 -11.07
C GLU A 108 -13.30 -3.01 -11.04
N LEU A 109 -12.48 -2.47 -10.14
CA LEU A 109 -12.17 -1.04 -10.09
C LEU A 109 -11.65 -0.52 -11.44
N TYR A 110 -10.67 -1.21 -12.02
CA TYR A 110 -10.12 -0.84 -13.32
C TYR A 110 -11.17 -0.85 -14.43
N LYS A 111 -12.07 -1.86 -14.44
CA LYS A 111 -13.18 -1.93 -15.41
C LYS A 111 -14.15 -0.76 -15.23
N GLU A 112 -14.45 -0.37 -13.99
CA GLU A 112 -15.35 0.77 -13.71
C GLU A 112 -14.76 2.08 -14.24
N VAL A 113 -13.52 2.39 -13.85
CA VAL A 113 -12.82 3.61 -14.29
C VAL A 113 -12.70 3.63 -15.81
N LYS A 114 -12.37 2.48 -16.43
CA LYS A 114 -12.30 2.36 -17.90
C LYS A 114 -13.66 2.55 -18.57
N SER A 115 -14.75 2.01 -18.01
CA SER A 115 -16.10 2.20 -18.55
C SER A 115 -16.51 3.67 -18.52
N LYS A 116 -16.22 4.39 -17.43
CA LYS A 116 -16.48 5.82 -17.33
C LYS A 116 -15.62 6.64 -18.30
N ALA A 117 -14.33 6.30 -18.45
CA ALA A 117 -13.46 6.91 -19.46
C ALA A 117 -14.01 6.76 -20.88
N THR A 118 -14.52 5.59 -21.25
CA THR A 118 -15.13 5.37 -22.58
C THR A 118 -16.44 6.13 -22.76
N LYS A 119 -17.23 6.32 -21.70
CA LYS A 119 -18.51 7.04 -21.76
C LYS A 119 -18.32 8.55 -21.86
N GLU A 120 -17.32 9.10 -21.16
CA GLU A 120 -17.06 10.53 -21.08
C GLU A 120 -16.03 11.02 -22.11
N GLY A 121 -15.37 10.12 -22.85
CA GLY A 121 -14.31 10.46 -23.80
C GLY A 121 -13.03 11.01 -23.14
N LYS A 122 -12.87 10.82 -21.83
CA LYS A 122 -11.73 11.28 -21.04
C LYS A 122 -10.64 10.22 -20.95
N THR A 123 -9.44 10.64 -20.56
CA THR A 123 -8.34 9.70 -20.28
C THR A 123 -8.57 8.96 -18.95
N PHE A 124 -8.03 7.75 -18.84
CA PHE A 124 -8.15 6.93 -17.62
C PHE A 124 -7.68 7.68 -16.37
N THR A 125 -6.57 8.43 -16.47
CA THR A 125 -5.99 9.21 -15.37
C THR A 125 -6.92 10.33 -14.91
N GLN A 126 -7.54 11.07 -15.84
CA GLN A 126 -8.50 12.13 -15.49
C GLN A 126 -9.73 11.56 -14.78
N VAL A 127 -10.27 10.45 -15.28
CA VAL A 127 -11.42 9.79 -14.65
C VAL A 127 -11.04 9.21 -13.28
N ALA A 128 -9.83 8.65 -13.14
CA ALA A 128 -9.33 8.19 -11.84
C ALA A 128 -9.15 9.35 -10.85
N GLU A 129 -8.70 10.51 -11.32
CA GLU A 129 -8.52 11.72 -10.50
C GLU A 129 -9.86 12.25 -9.96
N GLU A 130 -10.91 12.21 -10.78
CA GLU A 130 -12.26 12.65 -10.41
C GLU A 130 -12.97 11.63 -9.50
N LEU A 131 -12.89 10.34 -9.82
CA LEU A 131 -13.66 9.29 -9.14
C LEU A 131 -13.05 8.79 -7.84
N LEU A 132 -11.72 8.79 -7.76
CA LEU A 132 -10.98 8.21 -6.64
C LEU A 132 -10.42 9.31 -5.74
N ARG A 133 -10.91 10.54 -5.87
CA ARG A 133 -10.57 11.61 -4.94
C ARG A 133 -11.13 11.30 -3.55
N CYS A 134 -10.40 11.70 -2.52
CA CYS A 134 -11.01 11.99 -1.22
C CYS A 134 -11.92 13.24 -1.36
#